data_AF-A0A5E4IIT5-F1
#
_entry.id   AF-A0A5E4IIT5-F1
#
_cell.length_a   1.000
_cell.length_b   1.000
_cell.length_c   1.000
_cell.angle_alpha   90.00
_cell.angle_beta   90.00
_cell.angle_gamma   90.00
#
_symmetry.space_group_name_H-M   'P 1'
#
loop_
_entity.id
_entity.type
_entity.pdbx_description
1 polymer ?
#
loop_
_entity_poly.entity_id
_entity_poly.type
_entity_poly.pdbx_seq_one_letter_code
_entity_poly.pdbx_strand_id
1 'polypeptide(L)'
;MACGSTGCHYSIRVRQIDIIETGSIGRVGITPETHLEKFISLIPAPYYLGWLLCAVVFFSISCLVLMLFEKSFRYIDGFLIISAIIGMQGTAINWAHNRIKSFYDILPNIVNLPRETIIRSFEEQEADIFNDKKLIIFAFVFIIFVHISGIDYHAISFNSSISDIIFKFGYYFAVYIEGAGLYILIMTAWSVHKIGKLPLQVSALYSDFHAIGMLYSKFTIYAASAYVMWGIFHMIVPPLFSSLKLILWFSSFAILLFGYFILPQVSIHRMMTSTKKEKIQMFSSQMSAALEEPFRNPNKENASYLKDMLSVQNQLNQMCDWPFGTYEILQIALILIIPLIVVLLEIFYGIIK
;
A
#
# COMPACT_ATOMS: atom_id res chain seq x y z
N MET A 1 -25.14 7.33 -0.03
CA MET A 1 -24.92 8.72 -0.50
C MET A 1 -24.06 8.64 -1.75
N ALA A 2 -24.70 8.63 -2.91
CA ALA A 2 -24.00 8.59 -4.20
C ALA A 2 -23.74 10.04 -4.62
N CYS A 3 -22.48 10.47 -4.67
CA CYS A 3 -22.12 11.61 -5.49
C CYS A 3 -22.44 11.23 -6.94
N GLY A 4 -23.33 12.01 -7.58
CA GLY A 4 -23.73 11.78 -8.95
C GLY A 4 -22.53 11.69 -9.87
N SER A 5 -22.51 10.66 -10.72
CA SER A 5 -21.48 10.37 -11.70
C SER A 5 -21.48 11.34 -12.89
N THR A 6 -21.61 12.64 -12.64
CA THR A 6 -21.24 13.65 -13.64
C THR A 6 -19.73 13.76 -13.54
N GLY A 7 -19.05 13.04 -14.43
CA GLY A 7 -17.59 13.02 -14.54
C GLY A 7 -17.04 14.43 -14.39
N CYS A 8 -16.32 14.65 -13.29
CA CYS A 8 -15.34 15.72 -13.20
C CYS A 8 -14.25 15.41 -14.24
N HIS A 9 -14.52 15.74 -15.50
CA HIS A 9 -13.51 15.85 -16.55
C HIS A 9 -12.65 17.08 -16.21
N TYR A 10 -11.87 16.99 -15.14
CA TYR A 10 -10.66 17.77 -15.06
C TYR A 10 -9.78 17.20 -16.16
N SER A 11 -9.56 17.99 -17.21
CA SER A 11 -8.37 17.86 -18.03
C SER A 11 -7.19 18.15 -17.11
N ILE A 12 -6.83 17.14 -16.31
CA ILE A 12 -5.58 17.10 -15.58
C ILE A 12 -4.57 17.01 -16.71
N ARG A 13 -4.04 18.16 -17.13
CA ARG A 13 -2.71 18.21 -17.73
C ARG A 13 -1.81 17.72 -16.60
N VAL A 14 -1.71 16.40 -16.48
CA VAL A 14 -0.74 15.71 -15.64
C VAL A 14 0.54 16.38 -16.06
N ARG A 15 1.11 17.24 -15.20
CA ARG A 15 2.53 17.51 -15.33
C ARG A 15 3.11 16.13 -15.23
N GLN A 16 3.49 15.61 -16.38
CA GLN A 16 4.44 14.54 -16.46
C GLN A 16 5.58 15.07 -15.61
N ILE A 17 5.66 14.58 -14.37
CA ILE A 17 6.83 14.76 -13.54
C ILE A 17 7.82 13.86 -14.24
N ASP A 18 8.37 14.36 -15.36
CA ASP A 18 9.64 13.92 -15.86
C ASP A 18 10.54 14.15 -14.66
N ILE A 19 10.94 13.04 -14.05
CA ILE A 19 11.95 13.01 -13.01
C ILE A 19 13.22 13.44 -13.73
N ILE A 20 13.38 14.76 -13.87
CA ILE A 20 14.63 15.36 -14.25
C ILE A 20 15.51 15.10 -13.03
N GLU A 21 16.50 14.23 -13.22
CA GLU A 21 17.69 14.13 -12.37
C GLU A 21 18.41 15.48 -12.38
N THR A 22 17.88 16.47 -11.66
CA THR A 22 18.53 17.75 -11.44
C THR A 22 18.91 17.88 -9.98
N GLY A 23 20.20 17.70 -9.73
CA GLY A 23 21.02 18.67 -9.00
C GLY A 23 20.58 19.03 -7.59
N SER A 24 21.16 18.32 -6.62
CA SER A 24 21.53 18.79 -5.29
C SER A 24 20.55 19.75 -4.59
N ILE A 25 19.43 19.22 -4.11
CA ILE A 25 18.80 19.74 -2.90
C ILE A 25 19.41 18.94 -1.74
N GLY A 26 19.88 19.65 -0.70
CA GLY A 26 20.77 19.17 0.35
C GLY A 26 20.44 17.77 0.86
N ARG A 27 21.50 16.98 1.11
CA ARG A 27 21.45 15.58 1.57
C ARG A 27 20.40 15.40 2.67
N VAL A 28 19.20 14.99 2.27
CA VAL A 28 18.28 14.24 3.11
C VAL A 28 19.09 13.04 3.60
N GLY A 29 19.08 12.79 4.92
CA GLY A 29 19.91 11.75 5.53
C GLY A 29 19.77 10.45 4.75
N ILE A 30 20.90 9.83 4.41
CA ILE A 30 20.90 8.51 3.75
C ILE A 30 20.18 7.57 4.72
N THR A 31 18.93 7.23 4.42
CA THR A 31 18.22 6.24 5.22
C THR A 31 19.01 4.93 5.11
N PRO A 32 19.34 4.30 6.25
CA PRO A 32 20.13 3.09 6.23
C PRO A 32 19.36 2.01 5.47
N GLU A 33 20.03 1.36 4.52
CA GLU A 33 19.46 0.22 3.79
C GLU A 33 19.02 -0.85 4.79
N THR A 34 17.85 -1.44 4.54
CA THR A 34 17.38 -2.58 5.32
C THR A 34 18.24 -3.82 5.05
N HIS A 35 18.18 -4.82 5.92
CA HIS A 35 18.85 -6.11 5.72
C HIS A 35 18.37 -6.84 4.46
N LEU A 36 17.10 -6.66 4.06
CA LEU A 36 16.57 -7.18 2.80
C LEU A 36 17.20 -6.49 1.59
N GLU A 37 17.41 -5.18 1.68
CA GLU A 37 18.10 -4.41 0.64
C GLU A 37 19.59 -4.68 0.59
N LYS A 38 20.25 -4.81 1.76
CA LYS A 38 21.64 -5.25 1.88
C LYS A 38 21.84 -6.65 1.30
N PHE A 39 20.89 -7.55 1.50
CA PHE A 39 20.93 -8.88 0.90
C PHE A 39 20.89 -8.78 -0.63
N ILE A 40 20.01 -7.95 -1.18
CA ILE A 40 19.87 -7.84 -2.63
C ILE A 40 20.96 -7.03 -3.30
N SER A 41 21.58 -6.08 -2.60
CA SER A 41 22.69 -5.27 -3.13
C SER A 41 23.97 -6.07 -3.35
N LEU A 42 24.06 -7.29 -2.81
CA LEU A 42 25.11 -8.26 -3.14
C LEU A 42 24.99 -8.80 -4.58
N ILE A 43 23.82 -8.68 -5.20
CA ILE A 43 23.59 -9.12 -6.58
C ILE A 43 23.92 -7.95 -7.51
N PRO A 44 24.81 -8.11 -8.52
CA PRO A 44 25.19 -7.07 -9.46
C PRO A 44 24.08 -6.83 -10.51
N ALA A 45 22.89 -6.44 -10.06
CA ALA A 45 21.73 -6.16 -10.88
C ALA A 45 20.96 -4.94 -10.32
N PRO A 46 20.13 -4.27 -11.14
CA PRO A 46 19.20 -3.27 -10.62
C PRO A 46 18.38 -3.81 -9.46
N TYR A 47 18.16 -3.01 -8.42
CA TYR A 47 17.52 -3.43 -7.16
C TYR A 47 16.19 -4.19 -7.34
N TYR A 48 15.39 -3.86 -8.35
CA TYR A 48 14.13 -4.55 -8.67
C TYR A 48 14.34 -5.92 -9.32
N LEU A 49 15.40 -6.06 -10.11
CA LEU A 49 15.73 -7.33 -10.79
C LEU A 49 16.44 -8.31 -9.86
N GLY A 50 17.10 -7.84 -8.80
CA GLY A 50 17.78 -8.70 -7.84
C GLY A 50 16.83 -9.75 -7.22
N TRP A 51 15.63 -9.35 -6.80
CA TRP A 51 14.64 -10.28 -6.21
C TRP A 51 14.11 -11.27 -7.24
N LEU A 52 13.90 -10.85 -8.48
CA LEU A 52 13.51 -11.73 -9.56
C LEU A 52 14.62 -12.74 -9.90
N LEU A 53 15.88 -12.32 -9.90
CA LEU A 53 17.02 -13.23 -10.06
C LEU A 53 17.12 -14.23 -8.90
N CYS A 54 16.91 -13.78 -7.66
CA CYS A 54 16.87 -14.66 -6.48
C CYS A 54 15.79 -15.74 -6.62
N ALA A 55 14.58 -15.35 -7.04
CA ALA A 55 13.48 -16.27 -7.32
C ALA A 55 13.82 -17.28 -8.43
N VAL A 56 14.40 -16.83 -9.55
CA VAL A 56 14.80 -17.72 -10.66
C VAL A 56 15.88 -18.69 -10.24
N VAL A 57 16.88 -18.24 -9.47
CA VAL A 57 17.95 -19.09 -8.93
C VAL A 57 17.37 -20.13 -7.98
N PHE A 58 16.50 -19.72 -7.05
CA PHE A 58 15.83 -20.64 -6.13
C PHE A 58 14.99 -21.69 -6.88
N PHE A 59 14.21 -21.27 -7.90
CA PHE A 59 13.43 -22.19 -8.72
C PHE A 59 14.32 -23.18 -9.48
N SER A 60 15.42 -22.70 -10.07
CA SER A 60 16.36 -23.52 -10.84
C SER A 60 17.06 -24.56 -9.96
N ILE A 61 17.51 -24.16 -8.77
CA ILE A 61 18.10 -25.08 -7.78
C ILE A 61 17.06 -26.13 -7.36
N SER A 62 15.82 -25.70 -7.08
CA SER A 62 14.73 -26.60 -6.72
C SER A 62 14.43 -27.62 -7.84
N CYS A 63 14.45 -27.20 -9.11
CA CYS A 63 14.28 -28.10 -10.26
C CYS A 63 15.41 -29.15 -10.33
N LEU A 64 16.66 -28.72 -10.15
CA LEU A 64 17.81 -29.63 -10.13
C LEU A 64 17.71 -30.64 -8.98
N VAL A 65 17.30 -30.19 -7.79
CA VAL A 65 17.11 -31.06 -6.62
C VAL A 65 16.00 -32.07 -6.86
N LEU A 66 14.85 -31.64 -7.39
CA LEU A 66 13.76 -32.55 -7.74
C LEU A 66 14.20 -33.60 -8.78
N MET A 67 14.96 -33.20 -9.81
CA MET A 67 15.49 -34.13 -10.80
C MET A 67 16.47 -35.15 -10.20
N LEU A 68 17.42 -34.69 -9.37
CA LEU A 68 18.49 -35.51 -8.84
C LEU A 68 18.01 -36.46 -7.72
N PHE A 69 17.13 -35.97 -6.84
CA PHE A 69 16.76 -36.66 -5.60
C PHE A 69 15.35 -37.28 -5.65
N GLU A 70 14.37 -36.61 -6.25
CA GLU A 70 13.00 -37.13 -6.35
C GLU A 70 12.74 -37.90 -7.66
N LYS A 71 13.56 -37.68 -8.69
CA LYS A 71 13.39 -38.22 -10.05
C LYS A 71 11.99 -37.93 -10.63
N SER A 72 11.34 -36.88 -10.15
CA SER A 72 9.98 -36.52 -10.48
C SER A 72 9.76 -35.03 -10.27
N PHE A 73 8.91 -34.42 -11.12
CA PHE A 73 8.49 -33.03 -11.01
C PHE A 73 7.16 -32.86 -10.29
N ARG A 74 6.73 -33.86 -9.51
CA ARG A 74 5.42 -33.86 -8.84
C ARG A 74 5.12 -32.58 -8.02
N TYR A 75 6.15 -31.98 -7.44
CA TYR A 75 6.03 -30.81 -6.55
C TYR A 75 6.56 -29.50 -7.17
N ILE A 76 6.76 -29.46 -8.49
CA ILE A 76 7.35 -28.31 -9.18
C ILE A 76 6.49 -27.05 -9.07
N ASP A 77 5.18 -27.23 -9.00
CA ASP A 77 4.17 -26.18 -8.78
C ASP A 77 4.40 -25.44 -7.47
N GLY A 78 4.62 -26.15 -6.36
CA GLY A 78 4.93 -25.54 -5.06
C GLY A 78 6.20 -24.71 -5.07
N PHE A 79 7.27 -25.23 -5.69
CA PHE A 79 8.50 -24.47 -5.84
C PHE A 79 8.34 -23.25 -6.75
N LEU A 80 7.58 -23.37 -7.85
CA LEU A 80 7.30 -22.26 -8.76
C LEU A 80 6.55 -21.14 -8.05
N ILE A 81 5.49 -21.49 -7.30
CA ILE A 81 4.67 -20.51 -6.59
C ILE A 81 5.48 -19.84 -5.47
N ILE A 82 6.25 -20.59 -4.67
CA ILE A 82 7.14 -20.01 -3.64
C ILE A 82 8.16 -19.06 -4.28
N SER A 83 8.75 -19.43 -5.41
CA SER A 83 9.69 -18.58 -6.15
C SER A 83 9.02 -17.27 -6.59
N ALA A 84 7.81 -17.36 -7.15
CA ALA A 84 7.04 -16.20 -7.57
C ALA A 84 6.69 -15.30 -6.37
N ILE A 85 6.34 -15.87 -5.22
CA ILE A 85 6.10 -15.14 -3.96
C ILE A 85 7.35 -14.38 -3.53
N ILE A 86 8.51 -15.04 -3.45
CA ILE A 86 9.79 -14.40 -3.07
C ILE A 86 10.11 -13.23 -4.00
N GLY A 87 10.05 -13.45 -5.32
CA GLY A 87 10.36 -12.42 -6.30
C GLY A 87 9.42 -11.22 -6.22
N MET A 88 8.11 -11.48 -6.14
CA MET A 88 7.09 -10.44 -6.07
C MET A 88 7.16 -9.64 -4.77
N GLN A 89 7.21 -10.31 -3.61
CA GLN A 89 7.19 -9.64 -2.32
C GLN A 89 8.48 -8.84 -2.07
N GLY A 90 9.63 -9.44 -2.38
CA GLY A 90 10.91 -8.73 -2.27
C GLY A 90 10.95 -7.48 -3.16
N THR A 91 10.45 -7.59 -4.40
CA THR A 91 10.33 -6.42 -5.30
C THR A 91 9.38 -5.37 -4.72
N ALA A 92 8.25 -5.78 -4.13
CA ALA A 92 7.28 -4.88 -3.53
C ALA A 92 7.86 -4.12 -2.32
N ILE A 93 8.69 -4.76 -1.49
CA ILE A 93 9.37 -4.12 -0.35
C ILE A 93 10.36 -3.05 -0.83
N ASN A 94 11.20 -3.36 -1.83
CA ASN A 94 12.12 -2.37 -2.37
C ASN A 94 11.38 -1.22 -3.06
N TRP A 95 10.32 -1.53 -3.80
CA TRP A 95 9.45 -0.53 -4.40
C TRP A 95 8.81 0.36 -3.33
N ALA A 96 8.37 -0.22 -2.20
CA ALA A 96 7.81 0.51 -1.07
C ALA A 96 8.77 1.56 -0.54
N HIS A 97 10.02 1.19 -0.27
CA HIS A 97 11.04 2.11 0.26
C HIS A 97 11.29 3.29 -0.68
N ASN A 98 11.48 3.01 -1.98
CA ASN A 98 11.70 4.07 -2.98
C ASN A 98 10.47 4.97 -3.13
N ARG A 99 9.27 4.41 -3.05
CA ARG A 99 8.04 5.17 -3.28
C ARG A 99 7.60 5.98 -2.07
N ILE A 100 7.91 5.50 -0.87
CA ILE A 100 7.72 6.25 0.37
C ILE A 100 8.52 7.57 0.29
N LYS A 101 9.77 7.56 -0.17
CA LYS A 101 10.54 8.81 -0.35
C LYS A 101 9.81 9.84 -1.25
N SER A 102 9.29 9.39 -2.40
CA SER A 102 8.53 10.26 -3.30
C SER A 102 7.25 10.82 -2.68
N PHE A 103 6.61 10.08 -1.78
CA PHE A 103 5.42 10.55 -1.06
C PHE A 103 5.74 11.74 -0.17
N TYR A 104 6.89 11.70 0.49
CA TYR A 104 7.27 12.69 1.46
C TYR A 104 7.78 14.00 0.84
N ASP A 105 8.25 13.97 -0.41
CA ASP A 105 8.51 15.20 -1.17
C ASP A 105 7.24 16.03 -1.43
N ILE A 106 6.07 15.39 -1.44
CA ILE A 106 4.77 16.03 -1.68
C ILE A 106 4.18 16.55 -0.35
N LEU A 107 4.52 15.93 0.77
CA LEU A 107 3.92 16.21 2.08
C LEU A 107 4.02 17.69 2.55
N PRO A 108 5.14 18.42 2.32
CA PRO A 108 5.24 19.85 2.64
C PRO A 108 4.24 20.75 1.91
N ASN A 109 3.74 20.31 0.75
CA ASN A 109 2.71 21.05 0.00
C ASN A 109 1.30 20.75 0.54
N ILE A 110 1.16 19.66 1.30
CA ILE A 110 -0.12 19.18 1.82
C ILE A 110 -0.39 19.69 3.23
N VAL A 111 0.62 19.63 4.09
CA VAL A 111 0.47 19.91 5.52
C VAL A 111 0.83 21.36 5.84
N ASN A 112 -0.02 22.03 6.62
CA ASN A 112 0.18 23.40 7.07
C ASN A 112 1.03 23.43 8.36
N LEU A 113 2.27 22.96 8.26
CA LEU A 113 3.27 22.99 9.32
C LEU A 113 4.60 23.54 8.79
N PRO A 114 5.50 24.05 9.66
CA PRO A 114 6.84 24.43 9.25
C PRO A 114 7.55 23.26 8.55
N ARG A 115 8.20 23.54 7.42
CA ARG A 115 8.85 22.52 6.57
C ARG A 115 9.81 21.63 7.35
N GLU A 116 10.58 22.21 8.26
CA GLU A 116 11.53 21.49 9.12
C GLU A 116 10.85 20.47 10.04
N THR A 117 9.70 20.82 10.61
CA THR A 117 8.91 19.91 11.46
C THR A 117 8.37 18.74 10.64
N ILE A 118 7.93 18.99 9.41
CA ILE A 118 7.43 17.95 8.50
C ILE A 118 8.57 17.00 8.13
N ILE A 119 9.73 17.53 7.74
CA ILE A 119 10.91 16.74 7.37
C ILE A 119 11.38 15.89 8.56
N ARG A 120 11.53 16.48 9.75
CA ARG A 120 11.97 15.73 10.94
C ARG A 120 10.99 14.62 11.31
N SER A 121 9.69 14.93 11.35
CA SER A 121 8.68 13.90 11.65
C SER A 121 8.63 12.80 10.59
N PHE A 122 9.00 13.12 9.36
CA PHE A 122 9.11 12.15 8.28
C PHE A 122 10.34 11.25 8.47
N GLU A 123 11.53 11.81 8.65
CA GLU A 123 12.75 11.02 8.86
C GLU A 123 12.58 10.05 10.03
N GLU A 124 11.93 10.49 11.11
CA GLU A 124 11.56 9.65 12.24
C GLU A 124 10.60 8.50 11.84
N GLN A 125 9.61 8.76 10.97
CA GLN A 125 8.67 7.73 10.49
C GLN A 125 9.32 6.75 9.52
N GLU A 126 10.14 7.22 8.58
CA GLU A 126 10.86 6.37 7.63
C GLU A 126 11.80 5.42 8.37
N ALA A 127 12.58 5.95 9.31
CA ALA A 127 13.46 5.17 10.17
C ALA A 127 12.72 4.15 11.03
N ASP A 128 11.44 4.39 11.32
CA ASP A 128 10.57 3.46 12.04
C ASP A 128 10.01 2.37 11.12
N ILE A 129 9.48 2.75 9.94
CA ILE A 129 8.93 1.83 8.92
C ILE A 129 10.00 0.84 8.44
N PHE A 130 11.22 1.33 8.19
CA PHE A 130 12.33 0.54 7.67
C PHE A 130 13.36 0.17 8.76
N ASN A 131 12.90 0.08 10.02
CA ASN A 131 13.77 -0.33 11.11
C ASN A 131 14.13 -1.82 11.01
N ASP A 132 15.40 -2.11 10.72
CA ASP A 132 15.89 -3.48 10.58
C ASP A 132 15.53 -4.40 11.75
N LYS A 133 15.75 -3.93 12.98
CA LYS A 133 15.48 -4.75 14.17
C LYS A 133 14.01 -5.08 14.28
N LYS A 134 13.12 -4.11 14.03
CA LYS A 134 11.67 -4.31 14.11
C LYS A 134 11.16 -5.20 12.99
N LEU A 135 11.66 -5.03 11.76
CA LEU A 135 11.35 -5.90 10.62
C LEU A 135 11.72 -7.36 10.93
N ILE A 136 12.96 -7.60 11.38
CA ILE A 136 13.44 -8.95 11.73
C ILE A 136 12.59 -9.56 12.84
N ILE A 137 12.39 -8.82 13.94
CA ILE A 137 11.59 -9.31 15.09
C ILE A 137 10.17 -9.65 14.64
N PHE A 138 9.53 -8.77 13.88
CA PHE A 138 8.15 -8.98 13.43
C PHE A 138 8.05 -10.16 12.46
N ALA A 139 9.01 -10.32 11.54
CA ALA A 139 9.06 -11.47 10.64
C ALA A 139 9.21 -12.80 11.39
N PHE A 140 10.06 -12.87 12.43
CA PHE A 140 10.17 -14.06 13.26
C PHE A 140 8.92 -14.34 14.09
N VAL A 141 8.30 -13.31 14.67
CA VAL A 141 7.01 -13.44 15.36
C VAL A 141 5.95 -13.97 14.40
N PHE A 142 5.94 -13.50 13.15
CA PHE A 142 5.02 -13.96 12.13
C PHE A 142 5.25 -15.43 11.75
N ILE A 143 6.49 -15.87 11.60
CA ILE A 143 6.83 -17.30 11.39
C ILE A 143 6.30 -18.15 12.55
N ILE A 144 6.56 -17.74 13.79
CA ILE A 144 6.08 -18.45 14.99
C ILE A 144 4.55 -18.54 14.97
N PHE A 145 3.88 -17.44 14.61
CA PHE A 145 2.43 -17.39 14.53
C PHE A 145 1.86 -18.31 13.44
N VAL A 146 2.48 -18.35 12.25
CA VAL A 146 2.12 -19.28 11.16
C VAL A 146 2.29 -20.73 11.61
N HIS A 147 3.40 -21.04 12.30
CA HIS A 147 3.70 -22.37 12.80
C HIS A 147 2.72 -22.84 13.89
N ILE A 148 2.46 -22.01 14.90
CA ILE A 148 1.49 -22.31 15.97
C ILE A 148 0.08 -22.50 15.41
N SER A 149 -0.27 -21.75 14.37
CA SER A 149 -1.57 -21.87 13.69
C SER A 149 -1.69 -23.16 12.86
N GLY A 150 -0.57 -23.84 12.59
CA GLY A 150 -0.49 -25.07 11.80
C GLY A 150 -0.74 -24.85 10.31
N ILE A 151 -0.55 -23.63 9.81
CA ILE A 151 -0.78 -23.25 8.41
C ILE A 151 0.35 -23.75 7.50
N ASP A 152 1.53 -23.90 8.08
CA ASP A 152 2.71 -24.48 7.44
C ASP A 152 2.72 -26.01 7.41
N TYR A 153 1.68 -26.66 7.93
CA TYR A 153 1.52 -28.11 7.80
C TYR A 153 1.03 -28.46 6.39
N HIS A 154 1.99 -28.71 5.50
CA HIS A 154 1.72 -29.18 4.15
C HIS A 154 1.81 -30.71 4.13
N ALA A 155 0.78 -31.39 3.61
CA ALA A 155 0.81 -32.85 3.44
C ALA A 155 1.69 -33.28 2.25
N ILE A 156 2.89 -32.70 2.14
CA ILE A 156 3.90 -32.99 1.12
C ILE A 156 4.90 -33.96 1.72
N SER A 157 5.09 -35.09 1.05
CA SER A 157 6.07 -36.11 1.43
C SER A 157 7.15 -36.18 0.37
N PHE A 158 8.35 -35.70 0.68
CA PHE A 158 9.53 -35.87 -0.17
C PHE A 158 10.22 -37.20 0.15
N ASN A 159 10.82 -37.85 -0.85
CA ASN A 159 11.60 -39.06 -0.63
C ASN A 159 12.98 -38.72 -0.04
N SER A 160 13.51 -37.53 -0.34
CA SER A 160 14.80 -37.06 0.13
C SER A 160 14.67 -35.96 1.18
N SER A 161 15.48 -36.07 2.25
CA SER A 161 15.62 -35.01 3.24
C SER A 161 16.16 -33.70 2.64
N ILE A 162 16.93 -33.77 1.55
CA ILE A 162 17.46 -32.57 0.88
C ILE A 162 16.31 -31.78 0.23
N SER A 163 15.39 -32.46 -0.45
CA SER A 163 14.21 -31.83 -1.06
C SER A 163 13.32 -31.19 0.00
N ASP A 164 13.11 -31.88 1.13
CA ASP A 164 12.34 -31.37 2.27
C ASP A 164 12.99 -30.12 2.89
N ILE A 165 14.30 -30.13 3.11
CA ILE A 165 15.05 -28.98 3.63
C ILE A 165 14.94 -27.79 2.69
N ILE A 166 15.10 -27.99 1.38
CA ILE A 166 15.06 -26.90 0.40
C ILE A 166 13.64 -26.32 0.29
N PHE A 167 12.62 -27.18 0.32
CA PHE A 167 11.23 -26.74 0.37
C PHE A 167 10.94 -25.90 1.61
N LYS A 168 11.28 -26.40 2.81
CA LYS A 168 11.07 -25.69 4.08
C LYS A 168 11.85 -24.39 4.12
N PHE A 169 13.10 -24.38 3.65
CA PHE A 169 13.91 -23.17 3.57
C PHE A 169 13.23 -22.11 2.69
N GLY A 170 12.83 -22.47 1.47
CA GLY A 170 12.14 -21.55 0.57
C GLY A 170 10.80 -21.06 1.14
N TYR A 171 10.02 -21.97 1.72
CA TYR A 171 8.74 -21.63 2.35
C TYR A 171 8.91 -20.64 3.51
N TYR A 172 9.76 -20.95 4.50
CA TYR A 172 9.96 -20.05 5.64
C TYR A 172 10.67 -18.76 5.27
N PHE A 173 11.50 -18.76 4.23
CA PHE A 173 12.06 -17.54 3.68
C PHE A 173 10.98 -16.66 3.02
N ALA A 174 10.04 -17.25 2.29
CA ALA A 174 8.88 -16.52 1.77
C ALA A 174 7.99 -15.97 2.91
N VAL A 175 7.70 -16.78 3.94
CA VAL A 175 6.95 -16.32 5.13
C VAL A 175 7.68 -15.21 5.89
N TYR A 176 9.01 -15.28 5.96
CA TYR A 176 9.84 -14.22 6.54
C TYR A 176 9.66 -12.89 5.81
N ILE A 177 9.75 -12.91 4.47
CA ILE A 177 9.56 -11.72 3.63
C ILE A 177 8.13 -11.19 3.79
N GLU A 178 7.13 -12.08 3.83
CA GLU A 178 5.73 -11.70 4.07
C GLU A 178 5.56 -10.99 5.42
N GLY A 179 6.16 -11.53 6.49
CA GLY A 179 6.12 -10.91 7.81
C GLY A 179 6.76 -9.52 7.82
N ALA A 180 7.91 -9.35 7.17
CA ALA A 180 8.54 -8.05 6.99
C ALA A 180 7.67 -7.08 6.18
N GLY A 181 7.06 -7.56 5.09
CA GLY A 181 6.12 -6.79 4.27
C GLY A 181 4.87 -6.35 5.03
N LEU A 182 4.31 -7.24 5.86
CA LEU A 182 3.15 -6.96 6.72
C LEU A 182 3.48 -5.89 7.76
N TYR A 183 4.68 -5.91 8.34
CA TYR A 183 5.15 -4.83 9.22
C TYR A 183 5.18 -3.48 8.49
N ILE A 184 5.79 -3.42 7.31
CA ILE A 184 5.86 -2.20 6.49
C ILE A 184 4.44 -1.70 6.19
N LEU A 185 3.53 -2.59 5.84
CA LEU A 185 2.13 -2.28 5.57
C LEU A 185 1.45 -1.64 6.80
N ILE A 186 1.56 -2.26 7.97
CA ILE A 186 0.97 -1.75 9.22
C ILE A 186 1.55 -0.36 9.56
N MET A 187 2.87 -0.23 9.50
CA MET A 187 3.55 1.03 9.83
C MET A 187 3.23 2.14 8.83
N THR A 188 3.11 1.82 7.54
CA THR A 188 2.73 2.77 6.50
C THR A 188 1.29 3.24 6.69
N ALA A 189 0.34 2.36 6.99
CA ALA A 189 -1.02 2.77 7.34
C ALA A 189 -1.07 3.66 8.59
N TRP A 190 -0.28 3.31 9.62
CA TRP A 190 -0.18 4.11 10.83
C TRP A 190 0.38 5.51 10.57
N SER A 191 1.42 5.62 9.75
CA SER A 191 2.02 6.89 9.36
C SER A 191 1.04 7.80 8.62
N VAL A 192 0.24 7.27 7.67
CA VAL A 192 -0.79 8.11 7.03
C VAL A 192 -1.98 8.39 7.91
N HIS A 193 -2.35 7.49 8.81
CA HIS A 193 -3.34 7.82 9.82
C HIS A 193 -2.90 9.01 10.69
N LYS A 194 -1.60 9.10 11.03
CA LYS A 194 -1.04 10.29 11.72
C LYS A 194 -1.09 11.53 10.84
N ILE A 195 -0.72 11.43 9.56
CA ILE A 195 -0.79 12.55 8.60
C ILE A 195 -2.23 13.05 8.47
N GLY A 196 -3.20 12.14 8.43
CA GLY A 196 -4.63 12.46 8.41
C GLY A 196 -5.17 13.21 9.63
N LYS A 197 -4.32 13.51 10.63
CA LYS A 197 -4.65 14.35 11.79
C LYS A 197 -3.97 15.71 11.76
N LEU A 198 -3.11 15.97 10.78
CA LEU A 198 -2.36 17.21 10.65
C LEU A 198 -3.20 18.30 9.96
N PRO A 199 -2.95 19.59 10.24
CA PRO A 199 -3.65 20.68 9.58
C PRO A 199 -3.28 20.73 8.09
N LEU A 200 -4.24 21.04 7.21
CA LEU A 200 -4.04 21.06 5.77
C LEU A 200 -3.85 22.45 5.17
N GLN A 201 -3.03 22.50 4.13
CA GLN A 201 -2.98 23.65 3.23
C GLN A 201 -4.17 23.62 2.26
N VAL A 202 -4.77 24.79 2.01
CA VAL A 202 -5.92 24.90 1.10
C VAL A 202 -5.54 24.60 -0.34
N SER A 203 -4.33 24.98 -0.75
CA SER A 203 -3.74 24.67 -2.05
C SER A 203 -3.68 23.16 -2.31
N ALA A 204 -3.42 22.37 -1.28
CA ALA A 204 -3.31 20.91 -1.37
C ALA A 204 -4.61 20.24 -1.81
N LEU A 205 -5.76 20.86 -1.48
CA LEU A 205 -7.09 20.35 -1.85
C LEU A 205 -7.31 20.31 -3.38
N TYR A 206 -6.50 21.02 -4.16
CA TYR A 206 -6.68 21.17 -5.61
C TYR A 206 -5.89 20.17 -6.47
N SER A 207 -4.81 19.53 -5.98
CA SER A 207 -3.99 18.64 -6.82
C SER A 207 -3.32 17.46 -6.11
N ASP A 208 -2.89 17.64 -4.86
CA ASP A 208 -1.87 16.75 -4.29
C ASP A 208 -2.46 15.54 -3.55
N PHE A 209 -3.72 15.62 -3.11
CA PHE A 209 -4.40 14.52 -2.41
C PHE A 209 -4.67 13.29 -3.26
N HIS A 210 -4.94 13.48 -4.55
CA HIS A 210 -5.18 12.35 -5.43
C HIS A 210 -3.90 11.51 -5.62
N ALA A 211 -2.72 12.14 -5.57
CA ALA A 211 -1.44 11.44 -5.60
C ALA A 211 -1.24 10.55 -4.37
N ILE A 212 -1.66 11.01 -3.18
CA ILE A 212 -1.67 10.20 -1.95
C ILE A 212 -2.59 9.00 -2.12
N GLY A 213 -3.80 9.23 -2.61
CA GLY A 213 -4.78 8.18 -2.83
C GLY A 213 -4.27 7.12 -3.81
N MET A 214 -3.78 7.54 -4.98
CA MET A 214 -3.20 6.64 -5.98
C MET A 214 -2.01 5.84 -5.43
N LEU A 215 -1.18 6.45 -4.60
CA LEU A 215 -0.06 5.76 -3.98
C LEU A 215 -0.54 4.64 -3.05
N TYR A 216 -1.49 4.94 -2.17
CA TYR A 216 -2.08 3.94 -1.27
C TYR A 216 -2.73 2.80 -2.03
N SER A 217 -3.48 3.11 -3.09
CA SER A 217 -4.08 2.08 -3.94
C SER A 217 -3.02 1.14 -4.52
N LYS A 218 -1.86 1.67 -4.97
CA LYS A 218 -0.75 0.84 -5.46
C LYS A 218 -0.17 -0.05 -4.35
N PHE A 219 0.03 0.48 -3.15
CA PHE A 219 0.45 -0.34 -1.99
C PHE A 219 -0.53 -1.46 -1.70
N THR A 220 -1.83 -1.16 -1.68
CA THR A 220 -2.87 -2.15 -1.45
C THR A 220 -2.91 -3.20 -2.55
N ILE A 221 -2.70 -2.83 -3.81
CA ILE A 221 -2.62 -3.79 -4.93
C ILE A 221 -1.46 -4.77 -4.73
N TYR A 222 -0.27 -4.28 -4.34
CA TYR A 222 0.87 -5.17 -4.03
C TYR A 222 0.56 -6.11 -2.87
N ALA A 223 0.01 -5.59 -1.77
CA ALA A 223 -0.38 -6.41 -0.62
C ALA A 223 -1.45 -7.45 -0.99
N ALA A 224 -2.44 -7.06 -1.79
CA ALA A 224 -3.48 -7.95 -2.26
C ALA A 224 -2.94 -9.00 -3.24
N SER A 225 -1.93 -8.67 -4.06
CA SER A 225 -1.26 -9.65 -4.92
C SER A 225 -0.51 -10.71 -4.10
N ALA A 226 0.15 -10.34 -3.00
CA ALA A 226 0.74 -11.27 -2.04
C ALA A 226 -0.31 -12.21 -1.45
N TYR A 227 -1.43 -11.65 -1.01
CA TYR A 227 -2.58 -12.42 -0.51
C TYR A 227 -3.12 -13.42 -1.53
N VAL A 228 -3.31 -13.00 -2.78
CA VAL A 228 -3.79 -13.88 -3.87
C VAL A 228 -2.77 -14.99 -4.15
N MET A 229 -1.48 -14.68 -4.20
CA MET A 229 -0.44 -15.69 -4.46
C MET A 229 -0.34 -16.73 -3.34
N TRP A 230 -0.45 -16.31 -2.08
CA TRP A 230 -0.56 -17.25 -0.95
C TRP A 230 -1.86 -18.08 -1.04
N GLY A 231 -2.97 -17.48 -1.48
CA GLY A 231 -4.22 -18.19 -1.75
C GLY A 231 -4.05 -19.30 -2.78
N ILE A 232 -3.44 -18.97 -3.91
CA ILE A 232 -3.11 -19.93 -4.98
C ILE A 232 -2.19 -21.03 -4.45
N PHE A 233 -1.18 -20.68 -3.64
CA PHE A 233 -0.29 -21.66 -3.02
C PHE A 233 -1.08 -22.69 -2.21
N HIS A 234 -1.95 -22.26 -1.30
CA HIS A 234 -2.72 -23.18 -0.46
C HIS A 234 -3.89 -23.88 -1.16
N MET A 235 -4.31 -23.40 -2.34
CA MET A 235 -5.24 -24.10 -3.22
C MET A 235 -4.55 -25.25 -3.96
N ILE A 236 -3.28 -25.10 -4.33
CA ILE A 236 -2.57 -26.06 -5.18
C ILE A 236 -1.74 -27.05 -4.34
N VAL A 237 -1.12 -26.60 -3.25
CA VAL A 237 0.04 -27.27 -2.64
C VAL A 237 -0.23 -27.63 -1.17
N PRO A 238 -0.54 -28.91 -0.91
CA PRO A 238 -1.77 -29.59 -1.36
C PRO A 238 -3.03 -28.78 -0.98
N PRO A 239 -4.18 -28.99 -1.66
CA PRO A 239 -5.41 -28.24 -1.41
C PRO A 239 -5.87 -28.36 0.05
N LEU A 240 -5.72 -27.26 0.81
CA LEU A 240 -6.00 -27.19 2.24
C LEU A 240 -7.23 -26.33 2.58
N PHE A 241 -7.95 -25.81 1.58
CA PHE A 241 -9.18 -25.02 1.78
C PHE A 241 -10.36 -25.81 2.35
N SER A 242 -10.19 -27.12 2.58
CA SER A 242 -11.06 -27.94 3.42
C SER A 242 -10.96 -27.63 4.91
N SER A 243 -9.84 -27.04 5.32
CA SER A 243 -9.56 -26.72 6.72
C SER A 243 -10.24 -25.41 7.10
N LEU A 244 -11.18 -25.48 8.03
CA LEU A 244 -11.77 -24.30 8.67
C LEU A 244 -10.70 -23.32 9.17
N LYS A 245 -9.55 -23.83 9.63
CA LYS A 245 -8.42 -23.00 10.09
C LYS A 245 -7.88 -22.12 8.96
N LEU A 246 -7.68 -22.70 7.78
CA LEU A 246 -7.16 -21.99 6.61
C LEU A 246 -8.17 -20.95 6.11
N ILE A 247 -9.46 -21.31 6.07
CA ILE A 247 -10.55 -20.39 5.71
C ILE A 247 -10.58 -19.19 6.66
N LEU A 248 -10.54 -19.43 7.98
CA LEU A 248 -10.53 -18.36 8.98
C LEU A 248 -9.29 -17.49 8.87
N TRP A 249 -8.13 -18.09 8.55
CA TRP A 249 -6.90 -17.34 8.31
C TRP A 249 -7.00 -16.41 7.10
N PHE A 250 -7.37 -16.95 5.94
CA PHE A 250 -7.52 -16.16 4.71
C PHE A 250 -8.59 -15.07 4.86
N SER A 251 -9.68 -15.37 5.58
CA SER A 251 -10.74 -14.39 5.86
C SER A 251 -10.22 -13.28 6.78
N SER A 252 -9.45 -13.62 7.81
CA SER A 252 -8.86 -12.63 8.73
C SER A 252 -7.88 -11.71 8.02
N PHE A 253 -7.05 -12.26 7.12
CA PHE A 253 -6.14 -11.47 6.28
C PHE A 253 -6.88 -10.55 5.30
N ALA A 254 -7.97 -11.01 4.69
CA ALA A 254 -8.80 -10.16 3.83
C ALA A 254 -9.43 -9.00 4.61
N ILE A 255 -9.91 -9.25 5.84
CA ILE A 255 -10.42 -8.19 6.73
C ILE A 255 -9.31 -7.21 7.09
N LEU A 256 -8.10 -7.70 7.39
CA LEU A 256 -6.94 -6.84 7.69
C LEU A 256 -6.58 -5.97 6.49
N LEU A 257 -6.53 -6.52 5.27
CA LEU A 257 -6.27 -5.75 4.04
C LEU A 257 -7.38 -4.74 3.75
N PHE A 258 -8.64 -5.09 4.01
CA PHE A 258 -9.75 -4.16 3.87
C PHE A 258 -9.62 -3.01 4.88
N GLY A 259 -9.31 -3.31 6.14
CA GLY A 259 -9.04 -2.31 7.17
C GLY A 259 -7.85 -1.42 6.81
N TYR A 260 -6.76 -2.00 6.32
CA TYR A 260 -5.58 -1.29 5.81
C TYR A 260 -5.95 -0.32 4.69
N PHE A 261 -6.81 -0.74 3.77
CA PHE A 261 -7.24 0.11 2.67
C PHE A 261 -8.13 1.25 3.15
N ILE A 262 -9.17 0.96 3.96
CA ILE A 262 -10.23 1.90 4.32
C ILE A 262 -9.81 2.90 5.40
N LEU A 263 -9.09 2.48 6.44
CA LEU A 263 -8.78 3.33 7.60
C LEU A 263 -8.02 4.62 7.22
N PRO A 264 -6.94 4.56 6.42
CA PRO A 264 -6.26 5.77 5.95
C PRO A 264 -7.19 6.69 5.16
N GLN A 265 -8.08 6.16 4.31
CA GLN A 265 -8.99 6.99 3.51
C GLN A 265 -10.01 7.71 4.36
N VAL A 266 -10.60 7.02 5.34
CA VAL A 266 -11.54 7.65 6.26
C VAL A 266 -10.85 8.76 7.04
N SER A 267 -9.59 8.57 7.43
CA SER A 267 -8.79 9.60 8.09
C SER A 267 -8.60 10.83 7.20
N ILE A 268 -8.18 10.63 5.94
CA ILE A 268 -7.96 11.72 4.99
C ILE A 268 -9.27 12.41 4.62
N HIS A 269 -10.35 11.65 4.39
CA HIS A 269 -11.66 12.20 4.08
C HIS A 269 -12.19 13.10 5.22
N ARG A 270 -12.04 12.65 6.48
CA ARG A 270 -12.41 13.47 7.65
C ARG A 270 -11.61 14.76 7.69
N MET A 271 -10.31 14.69 7.42
CA MET A 271 -9.39 15.82 7.38
C MET A 271 -9.75 16.82 6.27
N MET A 272 -10.07 16.35 5.06
CA MET A 272 -10.51 17.18 3.95
C MET A 272 -11.85 17.87 4.26
N THR A 273 -12.82 17.11 4.80
CA THR A 273 -14.15 17.63 5.14
C THR A 273 -14.08 18.67 6.25
N SER A 274 -13.27 18.45 7.30
CA SER A 274 -13.09 19.42 8.38
C SER A 274 -12.43 20.70 7.89
N THR A 275 -11.38 20.58 7.07
CA THR A 275 -10.67 21.73 6.50
C THR A 275 -11.58 22.53 5.57
N LYS A 276 -12.33 21.86 4.69
CA LYS A 276 -13.32 22.51 3.81
C LYS A 276 -14.36 23.28 4.62
N LYS A 277 -14.91 22.68 5.67
CA LYS A 277 -15.89 23.32 6.55
C LYS A 277 -15.31 24.55 7.25
N GLU A 278 -14.10 24.44 7.82
CA GLU A 278 -13.42 25.56 8.47
C GLU A 278 -13.19 26.72 7.50
N LYS A 279 -12.72 26.43 6.28
CA LYS A 279 -12.44 27.46 5.28
C LYS A 279 -13.71 28.08 4.73
N ILE A 280 -14.77 27.32 4.50
CA ILE A 280 -16.07 27.89 4.12
C ILE A 280 -16.61 28.80 5.24
N GLN A 281 -16.43 28.43 6.51
CA GLN A 281 -16.84 29.28 7.64
C GLN A 281 -16.04 30.57 7.73
N MET A 282 -14.70 30.49 7.61
CA MET A 282 -13.83 31.68 7.55
C MET A 282 -14.15 32.56 6.36
N PHE A 283 -14.44 31.96 5.20
CA PHE A 283 -14.76 32.69 3.99
C PHE A 283 -16.13 33.36 4.10
N SER A 284 -17.13 32.68 4.68
CA SER A 284 -18.46 33.22 4.91
C SER A 284 -18.43 34.39 5.90
N SER A 285 -17.60 34.33 6.95
CA SER A 285 -17.42 35.45 7.89
C SER A 285 -16.71 36.63 7.23
N GLN A 286 -15.66 36.38 6.44
CA GLN A 286 -14.97 37.42 5.66
C GLN A 286 -15.89 38.04 4.60
N MET A 287 -16.71 37.23 3.92
CA MET A 287 -17.66 37.72 2.93
C MET A 287 -18.79 38.53 3.58
N SER A 288 -19.30 38.10 4.75
CA SER A 288 -20.28 38.88 5.51
C SER A 288 -19.73 40.24 5.94
N ALA A 289 -18.48 40.28 6.44
CA ALA A 289 -17.81 41.53 6.79
C ALA A 289 -17.50 42.39 5.56
N ALA A 290 -17.04 41.78 4.47
CA ALA A 290 -16.74 42.45 3.22
C ALA A 290 -17.98 42.83 2.41
N LEU A 291 -19.18 42.35 2.76
CA LEU A 291 -20.45 42.77 2.17
C LEU A 291 -20.99 44.05 2.84
N GLU A 292 -20.61 44.34 4.09
CA GLU A 292 -21.01 45.58 4.75
C GLU A 292 -20.44 46.84 4.06
N GLU A 293 -19.26 46.77 3.44
CA GLU A 293 -18.61 47.89 2.74
C GLU A 293 -19.26 48.21 1.36
N PRO A 294 -19.46 47.24 0.45
CA PRO A 294 -20.11 47.42 -0.85
C PRO A 294 -21.57 47.86 -0.76
N PHE A 295 -22.31 47.41 0.26
CA PHE A 295 -23.68 47.88 0.50
C PHE A 295 -23.72 49.34 0.99
N ARG A 296 -22.63 49.82 1.63
CA ARG A 296 -22.48 51.23 2.01
C ARG A 296 -21.96 52.11 0.87
N ASN A 297 -21.17 51.56 -0.06
CA ASN A 297 -20.64 52.31 -1.20
C ASN A 297 -20.50 51.41 -2.46
N PRO A 298 -21.53 51.34 -3.33
CA PRO A 298 -21.52 50.47 -4.51
C PRO A 298 -20.60 51.03 -5.60
N ASN A 299 -19.40 50.46 -5.71
CA ASN A 299 -18.44 50.73 -6.79
C ASN A 299 -18.20 49.47 -7.64
N LYS A 300 -17.79 49.63 -8.90
CA LYS A 300 -17.48 48.53 -9.84
C LYS A 300 -16.37 47.61 -9.32
N GLU A 301 -15.38 48.12 -8.61
CA GLU A 301 -14.32 47.32 -7.97
C GLU A 301 -14.90 46.39 -6.89
N ASN A 302 -15.79 46.91 -6.03
CA ASN A 302 -16.45 46.13 -4.98
C ASN A 302 -17.34 45.00 -5.55
N ALA A 303 -18.02 45.26 -6.67
CA ALA A 303 -18.80 44.26 -7.38
C ALA A 303 -17.93 43.16 -8.01
N SER A 304 -16.75 43.52 -8.55
CA SER A 304 -15.77 42.54 -9.07
C SER A 304 -15.24 41.66 -7.94
N TYR A 305 -14.85 42.26 -6.81
CA TYR A 305 -14.36 41.54 -5.64
C TYR A 305 -15.40 40.53 -5.10
N LEU A 306 -16.67 40.93 -5.03
CA LEU A 306 -17.76 40.04 -4.61
C LEU A 306 -17.96 38.87 -5.59
N LYS A 307 -17.88 39.13 -6.90
CA LYS A 307 -17.97 38.09 -7.93
C LYS A 307 -16.81 37.09 -7.80
N ASP A 308 -15.60 37.58 -7.59
CA ASP A 308 -14.42 36.72 -7.38
C ASP A 308 -14.59 35.88 -6.12
N MET A 309 -15.10 36.47 -5.03
CA MET A 309 -15.38 35.72 -3.81
C MET A 309 -16.41 34.60 -4.00
N LEU A 310 -17.54 34.89 -4.66
CA LEU A 310 -18.56 33.90 -4.98
C LEU A 310 -18.02 32.79 -5.90
N SER A 311 -17.11 33.14 -6.82
CA SER A 311 -16.47 32.16 -7.70
C SER A 311 -15.59 31.19 -6.91
N VAL A 312 -14.82 31.68 -5.93
CA VAL A 312 -14.00 30.85 -5.03
C VAL A 312 -14.87 29.95 -4.16
N GLN A 313 -15.98 30.48 -3.62
CA GLN A 313 -16.94 29.69 -2.85
C GLN A 313 -17.56 28.56 -3.69
N ASN A 314 -17.95 28.85 -4.93
CA ASN A 314 -18.51 27.85 -5.83
C ASN A 314 -17.47 26.77 -6.18
N GLN A 315 -16.22 27.17 -6.42
CA GLN A 315 -15.11 26.22 -6.62
C GLN A 315 -14.90 25.33 -5.41
N LEU A 316 -14.88 25.88 -4.18
CA LEU A 316 -14.78 25.10 -2.94
C LEU A 316 -15.94 24.11 -2.78
N ASN A 317 -17.16 24.52 -3.10
CA ASN A 317 -18.35 23.67 -3.00
C ASN A 317 -18.33 22.49 -4.01
N GLN A 318 -17.80 22.72 -5.20
CA GLN A 318 -17.68 21.69 -6.25
C GLN A 318 -16.53 20.71 -6.03
N MET A 319 -15.69 20.91 -5.01
CA MET A 319 -14.59 20.00 -4.71
C MET A 319 -15.09 18.63 -4.26
N CYS A 320 -14.42 17.59 -4.78
CA CYS A 320 -14.62 16.23 -4.31
C CYS A 320 -14.06 16.10 -2.89
N ASP A 321 -14.90 15.68 -1.96
CA ASP A 321 -14.49 15.44 -0.57
C ASP A 321 -13.77 14.10 -0.40
N TRP A 322 -13.68 13.30 -1.48
CA TRP A 322 -13.10 11.97 -1.45
C TRP A 322 -11.73 11.93 -2.16
N PRO A 323 -10.67 11.43 -1.50
CA PRO A 323 -9.31 11.46 -2.06
C PRO A 323 -9.04 10.40 -3.13
N PHE A 324 -9.97 9.45 -3.35
CA PHE A 324 -9.80 8.31 -4.26
C PHE A 324 -10.78 8.33 -5.41
N GLY A 325 -10.36 7.81 -6.57
CA GLY A 325 -11.30 7.51 -7.64
C GLY A 325 -12.15 6.29 -7.28
N THR A 326 -13.35 6.24 -7.87
CA THR A 326 -14.27 5.12 -7.72
C THR A 326 -13.71 3.84 -8.34
N TYR A 327 -12.86 3.97 -9.36
CA TYR A 327 -12.23 2.86 -10.06
C TYR A 327 -11.25 2.09 -9.16
N GLU A 328 -10.39 2.79 -8.42
CA GLU A 328 -9.43 2.17 -7.50
C GLU A 328 -10.14 1.44 -6.35
N ILE A 329 -11.20 2.05 -5.81
CA ILE A 329 -12.04 1.42 -4.77
C ILE A 329 -12.66 0.14 -5.31
N LEU A 330 -13.21 0.19 -6.52
CA LEU A 330 -13.82 -0.97 -7.16
C LEU A 330 -12.78 -2.07 -7.43
N GLN A 331 -11.61 -1.73 -7.97
CA GLN A 331 -10.54 -2.69 -8.22
C GLN A 331 -10.11 -3.41 -6.93
N ILE A 332 -9.87 -2.66 -5.86
CA ILE A 332 -9.42 -3.23 -4.59
C ILE A 332 -10.52 -4.06 -3.93
N ALA A 333 -11.77 -3.59 -3.99
CA ALA A 333 -12.91 -4.37 -3.54
C ALA A 333 -13.01 -5.69 -4.31
N LEU A 334 -12.87 -5.69 -5.64
CA LEU A 334 -12.92 -6.90 -6.45
C LEU A 334 -11.76 -7.86 -6.14
N ILE A 335 -10.54 -7.37 -6.00
CA ILE A 335 -9.37 -8.20 -5.68
C ILE A 335 -9.52 -8.89 -4.32
N LEU A 336 -10.18 -8.26 -3.34
CA LEU A 336 -10.43 -8.86 -2.03
C LEU A 336 -11.67 -9.77 -2.01
N ILE A 337 -12.75 -9.36 -2.68
CA ILE A 337 -14.03 -10.08 -2.66
C ILE A 337 -13.97 -11.35 -3.50
N ILE A 338 -13.31 -11.35 -4.67
CA ILE A 338 -13.27 -12.52 -5.56
C ILE A 338 -12.67 -13.74 -4.85
N PRO A 339 -11.47 -13.68 -4.23
CA PRO A 339 -10.93 -14.81 -3.49
C PRO A 339 -11.83 -15.27 -2.34
N LEU A 340 -12.46 -14.34 -1.61
CA LEU A 340 -13.42 -14.69 -0.56
C LEU A 340 -14.65 -15.42 -1.11
N ILE A 341 -15.18 -14.98 -2.25
CA ILE A 341 -16.28 -15.68 -2.92
C ILE A 341 -15.85 -17.07 -3.35
N VAL A 342 -14.66 -17.24 -3.92
CA VAL A 342 -14.14 -18.57 -4.30
C VAL A 342 -14.09 -19.50 -3.08
N VAL A 343 -13.56 -19.01 -1.96
CA VAL A 343 -13.52 -19.78 -0.70
C VAL A 343 -14.93 -20.12 -0.20
N LEU A 344 -15.88 -19.17 -0.25
CA LEU A 344 -17.27 -19.43 0.14
C LEU A 344 -17.94 -20.45 -0.77
N LEU A 345 -17.73 -20.36 -2.09
CA LEU A 345 -18.26 -21.32 -3.05
C LEU A 345 -17.70 -22.73 -2.79
N GLU A 346 -16.40 -22.85 -2.50
CA GLU A 346 -15.80 -24.13 -2.12
C GLU A 346 -16.46 -24.74 -0.89
N ILE A 347 -16.76 -23.92 0.14
CA ILE A 347 -17.47 -24.35 1.35
C ILE A 347 -18.91 -24.77 1.03
N PHE A 348 -19.65 -23.96 0.26
CA PHE A 348 -21.07 -24.19 -0.01
C PHE A 348 -21.34 -25.38 -0.92
N TYR A 349 -20.54 -25.54 -1.98
CA TYR A 349 -20.77 -26.59 -2.97
C TYR A 349 -20.24 -27.95 -2.52
N GLY A 350 -19.53 -28.04 -1.39
CA GLY A 350 -19.01 -29.31 -0.90
C GLY A 350 -18.18 -30.05 -1.95
N ILE A 351 -17.57 -29.32 -2.90
CA ILE A 351 -16.61 -29.87 -3.88
C ILE A 351 -15.40 -30.46 -3.13
N ILE A 352 -15.29 -30.10 -1.85
CA ILE A 352 -14.40 -30.68 -0.86
C ILE A 352 -15.19 -31.74 -0.05
N LYS A 353 -14.96 -33.01 -0.37
CA LYS A 353 -15.28 -34.15 0.51
C LYS A 353 -14.11 -34.48 1.42
#